data_AF-A0A6N7NU41-F1
#
_entry.id   AF-A0A6N7NU41-F1
#
_cell.length_a   1.000
_cell.length_b   1.000
_cell.length_c   1.000
_cell.angle_alpha   90.00
_cell.angle_beta   90.00
_cell.angle_gamma   90.00
#
_symmetry.space_group_name_H-M   'P 1'
#
loop_
_entity.id
_entity.type
_entity.pdbx_description
1 polymer ?
#
loop_
_entity_poly.entity_id
_entity_poly.type
_entity_poly.pdbx_seq_one_letter_code
_entity_poly.pdbx_strand_id
1 'polypeptide(L)'
;MLFAPLAQRKATPKDTATEEEGLRIIRHLRQEVSKIFAEWRRADVLAKQGRDLLDIATANGGTLPKGFETTEADAHATFRAFVKRVGSPTASVRDFNKFTINPERKSLPLWWPRHAISCDVRGTKRGGIVSWNECQSGAYPTTVEVTTIALLALARTGWNPSTLLALDYENWCAAYDEDHYWLHAVKERSGGARQYSISRRHQVTGTYQIVTRLIARGLPLRQAALSDPSRLGLLQSELSSPWLGLNQTFNRLFVANAEKSGSLSRAMAIHVENVNKKLSDEERVRAVTPSDFRDIAAAVMYRDSRYNAWILMVMLGHKNISTTRAYGFRHSARQESHTQVASVVSDVFEQVRHSKKWDPALTRAKIEGITVSDDALARLDDYREVRTYAGALCRNPYEPPSSIDPSHPKDGAARCIQGHLCVARACPNAIVLNDSLSDICKMLAELEAKRLMLGVVRFATGSEQADMEYLRRTLEQWPEESVQQNLAYWRSRISEGTHYPLMFAGQR
;
A
#
# COMPACT_ATOMS: atom_id res chain seq x y z
N MET A 1 6.63 33.69 -18.22
CA MET A 1 7.53 32.90 -17.35
C MET A 1 7.04 31.47 -17.34
N LEU A 2 7.86 30.55 -17.84
CA LEU A 2 7.63 29.11 -17.85
C LEU A 2 7.42 28.63 -16.42
N PHE A 3 6.24 28.08 -16.11
CA PHE A 3 5.97 27.54 -14.78
C PHE A 3 6.80 26.28 -14.59
N ALA A 4 7.73 26.32 -13.63
CA ALA A 4 8.27 25.12 -13.03
C ALA A 4 7.10 24.25 -12.55
N PRO A 5 7.15 22.91 -12.73
CA PRO A 5 6.12 22.04 -12.18
C PRO A 5 5.98 22.34 -10.69
N LEU A 6 4.77 22.72 -10.26
CA LEU A 6 4.41 22.86 -8.85
C LEU A 6 4.96 21.63 -8.12
N ALA A 7 5.90 21.91 -7.21
CA ALA A 7 6.95 21.01 -6.76
C ALA A 7 6.55 19.53 -6.67
N GLN A 8 6.94 18.73 -7.68
CA GLN A 8 7.20 17.31 -7.44
C GLN A 8 8.36 17.26 -6.44
N ARG A 9 8.02 17.12 -5.15
CA ARG A 9 9.03 16.91 -4.12
C ARG A 9 9.78 15.63 -4.50
N LYS A 10 11.06 15.75 -4.86
CA LYS A 10 11.94 14.58 -5.00
C LYS A 10 11.83 13.78 -3.70
N ALA A 11 11.49 12.50 -3.83
CA ALA A 11 11.35 11.60 -2.69
C ALA A 11 12.63 11.69 -1.85
N THR A 12 12.47 12.06 -0.58
CA THR A 12 13.54 12.08 0.39
C THR A 12 13.76 10.68 0.95
N PRO A 13 14.96 10.35 1.44
CA PRO A 13 15.23 9.03 2.05
C PRO A 13 14.31 8.65 3.23
N LYS A 14 13.59 9.63 3.80
CA LYS A 14 12.62 9.44 4.89
C LYS A 14 11.18 9.18 4.42
N ASP A 15 10.86 9.38 3.15
CA ASP A 15 9.53 9.07 2.61
C ASP A 15 9.36 7.55 2.52
N THR A 16 8.15 6.97 2.46
CA THR A 16 8.02 5.51 2.27
C THR A 16 8.40 5.13 0.84
N ALA A 17 9.07 3.98 0.64
CA ALA A 17 9.28 3.46 -0.71
C ALA A 17 7.94 3.19 -1.41
N THR A 18 7.91 3.31 -2.73
CA THR A 18 6.68 3.09 -3.48
C THR A 18 6.30 1.61 -3.50
N GLU A 19 5.03 1.32 -3.77
CA GLU A 19 4.58 -0.06 -4.00
C GLU A 19 5.38 -0.73 -5.13
N GLU A 20 5.65 0.00 -6.20
CA GLU A 20 6.38 -0.53 -7.35
C GLU A 20 7.83 -0.89 -6.98
N GLU A 21 8.52 -0.03 -6.23
CA GLU A 21 9.84 -0.32 -5.67
C GLU A 21 9.81 -1.58 -4.79
N GLY A 22 8.82 -1.69 -3.90
CA GLY A 22 8.60 -2.87 -3.07
C GLY A 22 8.39 -4.15 -3.90
N LEU A 23 7.54 -4.09 -4.93
CA LEU A 23 7.27 -5.22 -5.82
C LEU A 23 8.50 -5.65 -6.61
N ARG A 24 9.34 -4.72 -7.06
CA ARG A 24 10.61 -5.03 -7.75
C ARG A 24 11.54 -5.84 -6.84
N ILE A 25 11.71 -5.42 -5.58
CA ILE A 25 12.52 -6.15 -4.59
C ILE A 25 11.91 -7.53 -4.30
N ILE A 26 10.59 -7.61 -4.08
CA ILE A 26 9.90 -8.89 -3.80
C ILE A 26 10.07 -9.87 -4.96
N ARG A 27 9.96 -9.42 -6.22
CA ARG A 27 10.18 -10.26 -7.41
C ARG A 27 11.60 -10.81 -7.44
N HIS A 28 12.60 -9.97 -7.14
CA HIS A 28 14.00 -10.38 -7.05
C HIS A 28 14.22 -11.40 -5.92
N LEU A 29 13.78 -11.10 -4.70
CA LEU A 29 13.88 -12.02 -3.56
C LEU A 29 13.21 -13.37 -3.85
N ARG A 30 12.04 -13.35 -4.52
CA ARG A 30 11.35 -14.59 -4.95
C ARG A 30 12.21 -15.41 -5.91
N GLN A 31 12.88 -14.77 -6.86
CA GLN A 31 13.79 -15.46 -7.80
C GLN A 31 14.99 -16.04 -7.06
N GLU A 32 15.61 -15.29 -6.16
CA GLU A 32 16.77 -15.74 -5.38
C GLU A 32 16.40 -16.93 -4.47
N VAL A 33 15.29 -16.86 -3.72
CA VAL A 33 14.81 -17.99 -2.91
C VAL A 33 14.49 -19.23 -3.76
N SER A 34 13.94 -19.04 -4.95
CA SER A 34 13.69 -20.17 -5.87
C SER A 34 14.98 -20.84 -6.34
N LYS A 35 16.04 -20.06 -6.57
CA LYS A 35 17.38 -20.58 -6.91
C LYS A 35 17.98 -21.35 -5.75
N ILE A 36 17.94 -20.80 -4.53
CA ILE A 36 18.42 -21.47 -3.31
C ILE A 36 17.78 -22.85 -3.19
N PHE A 37 16.45 -22.96 -3.37
CA PHE A 37 15.78 -24.25 -3.30
C PHE A 37 16.10 -25.19 -4.46
N ALA A 38 16.39 -24.66 -5.65
CA ALA A 38 16.87 -25.47 -6.77
C ALA A 38 18.27 -26.03 -6.49
N GLU A 39 19.17 -25.21 -5.94
CA GLU A 39 20.53 -25.60 -5.56
C GLU A 39 20.52 -26.66 -4.45
N TRP A 40 19.70 -26.47 -3.41
CA TRP A 40 19.54 -27.48 -2.35
C TRP A 40 19.08 -28.84 -2.90
N ARG A 41 18.06 -28.84 -3.78
CA ARG A 41 17.57 -30.07 -4.43
C ARG A 41 18.62 -30.71 -5.33
N ARG A 42 19.34 -29.91 -6.10
CA ARG A 42 20.44 -30.40 -6.96
C ARG A 42 21.50 -31.09 -6.10
N ALA A 43 21.93 -30.46 -5.01
CA ALA A 43 22.92 -31.03 -4.10
C ALA A 43 22.41 -32.32 -3.43
N ASP A 44 21.12 -32.41 -3.10
CA ASP A 44 20.51 -33.65 -2.58
C ASP A 44 20.51 -34.77 -3.62
N VAL A 45 20.24 -34.47 -4.88
CA VAL A 45 20.30 -35.45 -5.98
C VAL A 45 21.73 -35.93 -6.21
N LEU A 46 22.69 -34.99 -6.28
CA LEU A 46 24.11 -35.30 -6.46
C LEU A 46 24.64 -36.17 -5.30
N ALA A 47 24.31 -35.83 -4.06
CA ALA A 47 24.72 -36.61 -2.90
C ALA A 47 24.20 -38.06 -2.90
N LYS A 48 23.03 -38.32 -3.52
CA LYS A 48 22.47 -39.67 -3.64
C LYS A 48 23.13 -40.49 -4.74
N GLN A 49 23.64 -39.84 -5.79
CA GLN A 49 24.30 -40.47 -6.92
C GLN A 49 25.79 -40.73 -6.66
N GLY A 50 26.40 -39.89 -5.82
CA GLY A 50 27.82 -39.95 -5.53
C GLY A 50 28.22 -41.09 -4.62
N ARG A 51 29.51 -41.44 -4.68
CA ARG A 51 30.16 -42.43 -3.82
C ARG A 51 30.89 -41.72 -2.69
N ASP A 52 31.03 -42.41 -1.57
CA ASP A 52 31.87 -41.96 -0.47
C ASP A 52 33.34 -42.26 -0.78
N LEU A 53 34.05 -41.22 -1.24
CA LEU A 53 35.47 -41.32 -1.56
C LEU A 53 36.33 -41.49 -0.31
N LEU A 54 35.83 -41.14 0.87
CA LEU A 54 36.61 -41.25 2.09
C LEU A 54 36.84 -42.71 2.45
N ASP A 55 35.82 -43.56 2.36
CA ASP A 55 35.96 -45.00 2.62
C ASP A 55 36.92 -45.66 1.62
N ILE A 56 36.79 -45.29 0.34
CA ILE A 56 37.68 -45.78 -0.72
C ILE A 56 39.12 -45.32 -0.45
N ALA A 57 39.31 -44.07 -0.06
CA ALA A 57 40.64 -43.53 0.25
C ALA A 57 41.24 -44.20 1.48
N THR A 58 40.48 -44.36 2.56
CA THR A 58 40.95 -44.99 3.81
C THR A 58 41.32 -46.46 3.57
N ALA A 59 40.55 -47.20 2.77
CA ALA A 59 40.88 -48.57 2.38
C ALA A 59 42.18 -48.68 1.55
N ASN A 60 42.60 -47.60 0.89
CA ASN A 60 43.79 -47.53 0.04
C ASN A 60 44.89 -46.62 0.64
N GLY A 61 45.06 -46.66 1.96
CA GLY A 61 46.15 -45.95 2.66
C GLY A 61 46.05 -44.41 2.63
N GLY A 62 44.85 -43.87 2.45
CA GLY A 62 44.56 -42.43 2.43
C GLY A 62 44.61 -41.78 1.03
N THR A 63 44.63 -42.57 -0.04
CA THR A 63 44.62 -42.12 -1.45
C THR A 63 43.61 -42.89 -2.28
N LEU A 64 43.16 -42.33 -3.42
CA LEU A 64 42.31 -43.10 -4.34
C LEU A 64 43.14 -44.01 -5.24
N PRO A 65 42.58 -45.16 -5.70
CA PRO A 65 43.23 -46.03 -6.67
C PRO A 65 43.69 -45.26 -7.92
N LYS A 66 44.79 -45.70 -8.53
CA LYS A 66 45.32 -45.08 -9.74
C LYS A 66 44.29 -45.18 -10.87
N GLY A 67 44.00 -44.05 -11.53
CA GLY A 67 43.02 -43.98 -12.62
C GLY A 67 41.56 -43.88 -12.14
N PHE A 68 41.31 -43.73 -10.84
CA PHE A 68 39.95 -43.56 -10.32
C PHE A 68 39.40 -42.19 -10.72
N GLU A 69 38.31 -42.19 -11.48
CA GLU A 69 37.60 -40.97 -11.88
C GLU A 69 36.63 -40.51 -10.80
N THR A 70 36.75 -39.24 -10.43
CA THR A 70 35.88 -38.58 -9.46
C THR A 70 34.90 -37.63 -10.14
N THR A 71 33.71 -37.56 -9.58
CA THR A 71 32.60 -36.75 -10.09
C THR A 71 32.15 -35.73 -9.05
N GLU A 72 31.46 -34.68 -9.50
CA GLU A 72 30.85 -33.71 -8.58
C GLU A 72 29.91 -34.37 -7.57
N ALA A 73 29.16 -35.40 -8.00
CA ALA A 73 28.29 -36.18 -7.13
C ALA A 73 29.08 -36.80 -5.95
N ASP A 74 30.27 -37.33 -6.23
CA ASP A 74 31.15 -37.92 -5.22
C ASP A 74 31.57 -36.87 -4.16
N ALA A 75 31.74 -35.59 -4.52
CA ALA A 75 32.11 -34.55 -3.56
C ALA A 75 30.98 -34.30 -2.53
N HIS A 76 29.74 -34.20 -3.01
CA HIS A 76 28.57 -34.00 -2.14
C HIS A 76 28.30 -35.23 -1.26
N ALA A 77 28.45 -36.44 -1.79
CA ALA A 77 28.30 -37.69 -1.04
C ALA A 77 29.38 -37.82 0.05
N THR A 78 30.64 -37.64 -0.33
CA THR A 78 31.80 -37.71 0.58
C THR A 78 31.70 -36.67 1.70
N PHE A 79 31.34 -35.42 1.38
CA PHE A 79 31.16 -34.37 2.39
C PHE A 79 30.10 -34.76 3.43
N ARG A 80 28.94 -35.25 2.99
CA ARG A 80 27.85 -35.63 3.92
C ARG A 80 28.24 -36.84 4.77
N ALA A 81 28.90 -37.83 4.18
CA ALA A 81 29.37 -38.99 4.90
C ALA A 81 30.44 -38.61 5.94
N PHE A 82 31.37 -37.74 5.59
CA PHE A 82 32.35 -37.18 6.52
C PHE A 82 31.68 -36.44 7.70
N VAL A 83 30.76 -35.53 7.42
CA VAL A 83 30.06 -34.79 8.49
C VAL A 83 29.28 -35.75 9.39
N LYS A 84 28.66 -36.78 8.82
CA LYS A 84 27.99 -37.83 9.60
C LYS A 84 28.95 -38.59 10.53
N ARG A 85 30.18 -38.89 10.08
CA ARG A 85 31.22 -39.55 10.91
C ARG A 85 31.71 -38.65 12.05
N VAL A 86 31.96 -37.38 11.77
CA VAL A 86 32.49 -36.43 12.75
C VAL A 86 31.40 -35.92 13.71
N GLY A 87 30.14 -35.98 13.30
CA GLY A 87 29.02 -35.43 14.07
C GLY A 87 29.01 -33.90 14.16
N SER A 88 29.79 -33.22 13.30
CA SER A 88 29.88 -31.76 13.32
C SER A 88 29.67 -31.14 11.92
N PRO A 89 28.63 -30.32 11.73
CA PRO A 89 28.39 -29.61 10.46
C PRO A 89 29.37 -28.47 10.22
N THR A 90 30.10 -28.03 11.26
CA THR A 90 31.19 -27.05 11.18
C THR A 90 32.56 -27.71 11.04
N ALA A 91 32.64 -29.00 10.70
CA ALA A 91 33.92 -29.64 10.45
C ALA A 91 34.65 -28.95 9.28
N SER A 92 35.94 -28.69 9.46
CA SER A 92 36.76 -27.96 8.49
C SER A 92 37.47 -28.91 7.51
N VAL A 93 38.03 -28.36 6.43
CA VAL A 93 38.92 -29.11 5.53
C VAL A 93 40.12 -29.71 6.29
N ARG A 94 40.60 -29.04 7.35
CA ARG A 94 41.66 -29.58 8.21
C ARG A 94 41.18 -30.83 8.96
N ASP A 95 39.94 -30.82 9.46
CA ASP A 95 39.37 -31.99 10.13
C ASP A 95 39.13 -33.14 9.15
N PHE A 96 38.74 -32.81 7.92
CA PHE A 96 38.62 -33.79 6.84
C PHE A 96 39.95 -34.47 6.52
N ASN A 97 41.02 -33.69 6.39
CA ASN A 97 42.32 -34.21 6.03
C ASN A 97 42.93 -35.16 7.08
N LYS A 98 42.48 -35.12 8.35
CA LYS A 98 42.86 -36.10 9.38
C LYS A 98 42.54 -37.55 9.01
N PHE A 99 41.59 -37.76 8.10
CA PHE A 99 41.20 -39.08 7.59
C PHE A 99 41.89 -39.44 6.27
N THR A 100 42.85 -38.63 5.82
CA THR A 100 43.59 -38.80 4.56
C THR A 100 45.08 -38.97 4.82
N ILE A 101 45.87 -39.27 3.79
CA ILE A 101 47.32 -39.49 3.91
C ILE A 101 48.11 -38.25 4.38
N ASN A 102 47.53 -37.04 4.31
CA ASN A 102 48.22 -35.81 4.71
C ASN A 102 47.37 -34.98 5.70
N PRO A 103 47.41 -35.32 7.00
CA PRO A 103 46.53 -34.72 8.01
C PRO A 103 46.80 -33.24 8.29
N GLU A 104 48.01 -32.74 8.04
CA GLU A 104 48.38 -31.33 8.29
C GLU A 104 48.02 -30.38 7.14
N ARG A 105 47.54 -30.93 6.02
CA ARG A 105 47.18 -30.13 4.85
C ARG A 105 45.98 -29.22 5.16
N LYS A 106 46.06 -27.95 4.75
CA LYS A 106 44.96 -26.97 4.89
C LYS A 106 44.02 -26.88 3.68
N SER A 107 44.41 -27.48 2.56
CA SER A 107 43.63 -27.54 1.32
C SER A 107 43.05 -28.92 1.08
N LEU A 108 42.04 -29.01 0.21
CA LEU A 108 41.43 -30.28 -0.17
C LEU A 108 42.47 -31.22 -0.81
N PRO A 109 42.32 -32.55 -0.66
CA PRO A 109 43.22 -33.52 -1.29
C PRO A 109 43.27 -33.34 -2.80
N LEU A 110 44.37 -33.75 -3.44
CA LEU A 110 44.54 -33.62 -4.89
C LEU A 110 43.49 -34.42 -5.68
N TRP A 111 43.02 -35.52 -5.09
CA TRP A 111 41.98 -36.37 -5.67
C TRP A 111 40.56 -35.82 -5.47
N TRP A 112 40.39 -34.72 -4.73
CA TRP A 112 39.08 -34.16 -4.48
C TRP A 112 38.38 -33.80 -5.79
N PRO A 113 37.05 -34.06 -5.92
CA PRO A 113 36.39 -33.95 -7.20
C PRO A 113 36.36 -32.53 -7.77
N ARG A 114 36.25 -32.48 -9.08
CA ARG A 114 36.15 -31.25 -9.88
C ARG A 114 34.82 -31.21 -10.62
N HIS A 115 34.34 -30.02 -10.93
CA HIS A 115 33.20 -29.85 -11.81
C HIS A 115 33.50 -30.43 -13.19
N ALA A 116 32.47 -31.01 -13.80
CA ALA A 116 32.55 -31.38 -15.21
C ALA A 116 32.91 -30.15 -16.06
N ILE A 117 33.65 -30.37 -17.16
CA ILE A 117 34.02 -29.29 -18.08
C ILE A 117 32.77 -28.64 -18.71
N SER A 118 31.68 -29.39 -18.82
CA SER A 118 30.37 -28.98 -19.33
C SER A 118 29.47 -28.29 -18.29
N CYS A 119 29.90 -28.14 -17.03
CA CYS A 119 29.08 -27.51 -15.99
C CYS A 119 29.11 -25.97 -16.16
N ASP A 120 27.93 -25.36 -16.34
CA ASP A 120 27.71 -23.91 -16.33
C ASP A 120 27.05 -23.46 -15.00
N VAL A 121 27.65 -23.82 -13.86
CA VAL A 121 27.25 -23.25 -12.57
C VAL A 121 27.83 -21.83 -12.46
N ARG A 122 27.00 -20.82 -12.13
CA ARG A 122 27.44 -19.42 -12.04
C ARG A 122 28.57 -19.27 -11.01
N GLY A 123 29.70 -18.72 -11.44
CA GLY A 123 30.83 -18.39 -10.57
C GLY A 123 31.88 -19.49 -10.40
N THR A 124 31.65 -20.69 -10.94
CA THR A 124 32.66 -21.77 -10.96
C THR A 124 33.50 -21.70 -12.22
N LYS A 125 34.83 -21.82 -12.10
CA LYS A 125 35.70 -22.05 -13.27
C LYS A 125 35.43 -23.46 -13.78
N ARG A 126 35.17 -23.63 -15.09
CA ARG A 126 35.03 -24.97 -15.73
C ARG A 126 36.23 -25.85 -15.37
N GLY A 127 36.00 -27.09 -14.93
CA GLY A 127 37.06 -27.98 -14.42
C GLY A 127 37.65 -27.58 -13.06
N GLY A 128 37.05 -26.60 -12.38
CA GLY A 128 37.41 -26.16 -11.04
C GLY A 128 37.10 -27.21 -9.98
N ILE A 129 37.80 -27.13 -8.84
CA ILE A 129 37.56 -27.97 -7.67
C ILE A 129 36.18 -27.66 -7.10
N VAL A 130 35.38 -28.69 -6.81
CA VAL A 130 34.10 -28.52 -6.09
C VAL A 130 34.42 -28.00 -4.69
N SER A 131 34.01 -26.79 -4.37
CA SER A 131 34.51 -26.14 -3.15
C SER A 131 33.87 -26.71 -1.89
N TRP A 132 34.59 -26.65 -0.76
CA TRP A 132 34.03 -27.06 0.54
C TRP A 132 32.77 -26.27 0.91
N ASN A 133 32.79 -24.96 0.63
CA ASN A 133 31.66 -24.07 0.88
C ASN A 133 30.44 -24.44 0.03
N GLU A 134 30.65 -24.89 -1.21
CA GLU A 134 29.56 -25.37 -2.06
C GLU A 134 28.94 -26.67 -1.54
N CYS A 135 29.75 -27.61 -1.06
CA CYS A 135 29.24 -28.80 -0.38
C CYS A 135 28.44 -28.42 0.89
N GLN A 136 28.92 -27.42 1.64
CA GLN A 136 28.25 -26.91 2.84
C GLN A 136 26.91 -26.23 2.52
N SER A 137 26.84 -25.30 1.55
CA SER A 137 25.58 -24.64 1.14
C SER A 137 24.59 -25.64 0.52
N GLY A 138 25.13 -26.63 -0.18
CA GLY A 138 24.39 -27.77 -0.69
C GLY A 138 23.93 -28.76 0.38
N ALA A 139 24.29 -28.60 1.66
CA ALA A 139 23.84 -29.47 2.76
C ALA A 139 23.05 -28.71 3.83
N TYR A 140 23.39 -27.45 4.09
CA TYR A 140 22.87 -26.64 5.17
C TYR A 140 22.55 -25.21 4.72
N PRO A 141 21.60 -24.52 5.36
CA PRO A 141 21.34 -23.12 5.05
C PRO A 141 22.55 -22.26 5.39
N THR A 142 22.94 -21.34 4.53
CA THR A 142 24.01 -20.37 4.81
C THR A 142 23.45 -19.07 5.40
N THR A 143 24.30 -18.22 5.99
CA THR A 143 23.89 -16.88 6.47
C THR A 143 23.23 -16.04 5.37
N VAL A 144 23.74 -16.12 4.13
CA VAL A 144 23.16 -15.40 2.99
C VAL A 144 21.77 -15.94 2.70
N GLU A 145 21.62 -17.26 2.56
CA GLU A 145 20.33 -17.91 2.28
C GLU A 145 19.29 -17.63 3.36
N VAL A 146 19.66 -17.75 4.63
CA VAL A 146 18.78 -17.47 5.77
C VAL A 146 18.27 -16.03 5.72
N THR A 147 19.17 -15.06 5.52
CA THR A 147 18.78 -13.64 5.49
C THR A 147 17.95 -13.30 4.27
N THR A 148 18.24 -13.87 3.08
CA THR A 148 17.41 -13.71 1.88
C THR A 148 16.01 -14.29 2.07
N ILE A 149 15.88 -15.49 2.65
CA ILE A 149 14.60 -16.13 2.94
C ILE A 149 13.81 -15.31 3.98
N ALA A 150 14.48 -14.82 5.02
CA ALA A 150 13.87 -13.97 6.04
C ALA A 150 13.35 -12.64 5.46
N LEU A 151 14.09 -12.00 4.56
CA LEU A 151 13.62 -10.78 3.87
C LEU A 151 12.37 -11.04 3.03
N LEU A 152 12.29 -12.18 2.32
CA LEU A 152 11.08 -12.54 1.58
C LEU A 152 9.90 -12.82 2.52
N ALA A 153 10.13 -13.50 3.64
CA ALA A 153 9.11 -13.73 4.66
C ALA A 153 8.59 -12.42 5.25
N LEU A 154 9.49 -11.46 5.52
CA LEU A 154 9.15 -10.13 6.01
C LEU A 154 8.23 -9.38 5.03
N ALA A 155 8.62 -9.37 3.75
CA ALA A 155 7.86 -8.69 2.70
C ALA A 155 6.48 -9.30 2.47
N ARG A 156 6.33 -10.62 2.67
CA ARG A 156 5.05 -11.33 2.52
C ARG A 156 4.11 -11.18 3.71
N THR A 157 4.66 -11.07 4.92
CA THR A 157 3.88 -10.99 6.15
C THR A 157 3.52 -9.57 6.56
N GLY A 158 4.31 -8.57 6.13
CA GLY A 158 4.18 -7.19 6.64
C GLY A 158 4.56 -7.06 8.12
N TRP A 159 5.23 -8.06 8.69
CA TRP A 159 5.65 -8.01 10.08
C TRP A 159 6.84 -7.06 10.29
N ASN A 160 7.09 -6.69 11.55
CA ASN A 160 8.34 -6.03 11.91
C ASN A 160 9.49 -7.03 11.87
N PRO A 161 10.74 -6.60 11.55
CA PRO A 161 11.91 -7.47 11.62
C PRO A 161 12.05 -8.20 12.96
N SER A 162 11.82 -7.49 14.09
CA SER A 162 11.90 -8.09 15.42
C SER A 162 10.85 -9.18 15.63
N THR A 163 9.64 -9.02 15.09
CA THR A 163 8.57 -10.02 15.25
C THR A 163 8.85 -11.25 14.39
N LEU A 164 9.34 -11.07 13.17
CA LEU A 164 9.75 -12.18 12.32
C LEU A 164 10.91 -12.96 12.97
N LEU A 165 11.94 -12.27 13.45
CA LEU A 165 13.12 -12.92 14.03
C LEU A 165 12.87 -13.58 15.40
N ALA A 166 11.75 -13.25 16.05
CA ALA A 166 11.28 -13.88 17.29
C ALA A 166 10.35 -15.09 17.05
N LEU A 167 10.24 -15.56 15.80
CA LEU A 167 9.50 -16.78 15.48
C LEU A 167 10.09 -17.99 16.21
N ASP A 168 9.21 -18.85 16.72
CA ASP A 168 9.53 -20.13 17.32
C ASP A 168 9.24 -21.25 16.32
N TYR A 169 10.24 -22.04 15.94
CA TYR A 169 10.10 -23.09 14.93
C TYR A 169 9.12 -24.22 15.33
N GLU A 170 8.85 -24.39 16.63
CA GLU A 170 7.90 -25.38 17.13
C GLU A 170 6.46 -24.86 17.11
N ASN A 171 6.30 -23.55 17.33
CA ASN A 171 5.00 -22.92 17.51
C ASN A 171 4.88 -21.60 16.74
N TRP A 172 4.81 -21.71 15.41
CA TRP A 172 4.71 -20.55 14.51
C TRP A 172 3.53 -20.59 13.53
N CYS A 173 2.84 -21.72 13.39
CA CYS A 173 1.72 -21.82 12.47
C CYS A 173 0.65 -22.82 12.91
N ALA A 174 -0.56 -22.63 12.38
CA ALA A 174 -1.70 -23.52 12.52
C ALA A 174 -2.47 -23.60 11.19
N ALA A 175 -3.12 -24.72 10.90
CA ALA A 175 -4.01 -24.81 9.75
C ALA A 175 -5.19 -23.85 9.93
N TYR A 176 -5.52 -23.10 8.88
CA TYR A 176 -6.71 -22.22 8.86
C TYR A 176 -7.84 -22.87 8.08
N ASP A 177 -7.54 -23.35 6.88
CA ASP A 177 -8.41 -24.14 6.03
C ASP A 177 -7.56 -25.16 5.23
N GLU A 178 -8.15 -25.83 4.24
CA GLU A 178 -7.46 -26.85 3.43
C GLU A 178 -6.23 -26.30 2.67
N ASP A 179 -6.29 -25.02 2.29
CA ASP A 179 -5.35 -24.33 1.40
C ASP A 179 -4.50 -23.25 2.10
N HIS A 180 -4.81 -22.90 3.35
CA HIS A 180 -4.20 -21.79 4.06
C HIS A 180 -3.73 -22.15 5.47
N TYR A 181 -2.63 -21.52 5.89
CA TYR A 181 -2.10 -21.57 7.24
C TYR A 181 -2.13 -20.19 7.87
N TRP A 182 -2.56 -20.14 9.14
CA TRP A 182 -2.29 -19.04 10.04
C TRP A 182 -0.85 -19.10 10.50
N LEU A 183 -0.15 -18.00 10.36
CA LEU A 183 1.19 -17.78 10.88
C LEU A 183 1.09 -16.86 12.09
N HIS A 184 1.86 -17.13 13.14
CA HIS A 184 1.88 -16.27 14.31
C HIS A 184 3.26 -16.14 14.95
N ALA A 185 3.53 -14.97 15.52
CA ALA A 185 4.73 -14.71 16.30
C ALA A 185 4.43 -13.78 17.48
N VAL A 186 5.23 -13.88 18.53
CA VAL A 186 5.09 -13.07 19.75
C VAL A 186 5.82 -11.74 19.59
N LYS A 187 5.14 -10.64 19.92
CA LYS A 187 5.73 -9.29 19.92
C LYS A 187 6.18 -8.94 21.33
N GLU A 188 7.43 -9.24 21.66
CA GLU A 188 8.03 -8.96 22.98
C GLU A 188 7.83 -7.49 23.42
N ARG A 189 8.11 -6.54 22.52
CA ARG A 189 7.97 -5.08 22.76
C ARG A 189 6.53 -4.62 23.05
N SER A 190 5.53 -5.49 22.94
CA SER A 190 4.13 -5.17 23.21
C SER A 190 3.51 -6.07 24.30
N GLY A 191 4.34 -6.59 25.20
CA GLY A 191 3.91 -7.39 26.35
C GLY A 191 3.34 -8.74 25.95
N GLY A 192 3.95 -9.41 24.96
CA GLY A 192 3.55 -10.77 24.55
C GLY A 192 2.38 -10.85 23.56
N ALA A 193 1.92 -9.72 23.00
CA ALA A 193 0.84 -9.72 22.01
C ALA A 193 1.25 -10.51 20.75
N ARG A 194 0.36 -11.36 20.23
CA ARG A 194 0.60 -12.13 19.00
C ARG A 194 0.30 -11.30 17.76
N GLN A 195 1.19 -11.36 16.77
CA GLN A 195 0.90 -10.91 15.40
C GLN A 195 0.55 -12.12 14.56
N TYR A 196 -0.40 -11.94 13.65
CA TYR A 196 -0.89 -12.99 12.76
C TYR A 196 -0.62 -12.61 11.30
N SER A 197 -0.50 -13.62 10.43
CA SER A 197 -0.48 -13.48 8.98
C SER A 197 -1.04 -14.76 8.35
N ILE A 198 -1.38 -14.73 7.07
CA ILE A 198 -1.94 -15.89 6.36
C ILE A 198 -1.00 -16.25 5.21
N SER A 199 -0.80 -17.54 4.98
CA SER A 199 0.01 -18.03 3.86
C SER A 199 -0.65 -19.23 3.19
N ARG A 200 -0.62 -19.26 1.85
CA ARG A 200 -1.12 -20.37 1.04
C ARG A 200 -0.21 -21.58 1.13
N ARG A 201 -0.80 -22.76 1.31
CA ARG A 201 -0.12 -24.05 1.42
C ARG A 201 0.72 -24.38 0.19
N HIS A 202 0.17 -24.23 -1.01
CA HIS A 202 0.80 -24.67 -2.25
C HIS A 202 1.76 -23.65 -2.88
N GLN A 203 1.88 -22.45 -2.31
CA GLN A 203 2.75 -21.42 -2.85
C GLN A 203 4.21 -21.71 -2.45
N VAL A 204 5.03 -22.21 -3.38
CA VAL A 204 6.44 -22.60 -3.15
C VAL A 204 7.27 -21.51 -2.44
N THR A 205 7.05 -20.24 -2.80
CA THR A 205 7.73 -19.08 -2.19
C THR A 205 6.85 -18.31 -1.21
N GLY A 206 5.76 -18.93 -0.73
CA GLY A 206 4.93 -18.42 0.33
C GLY A 206 5.59 -18.62 1.69
N THR A 207 5.29 -17.75 2.66
CA THR A 207 5.94 -17.74 3.97
C THR A 207 5.89 -19.11 4.66
N TYR A 208 4.76 -19.81 4.61
CA TYR A 208 4.65 -21.16 5.18
C TYR A 208 5.66 -22.14 4.56
N GLN A 209 5.73 -22.19 3.22
CA GLN A 209 6.63 -23.10 2.52
C GLN A 209 8.10 -22.76 2.75
N ILE A 210 8.47 -21.48 2.71
CA ILE A 210 9.87 -21.09 2.86
C ILE A 210 10.39 -21.32 4.28
N VAL A 211 9.57 -21.06 5.31
CA VAL A 211 9.93 -21.33 6.71
C VAL A 211 9.99 -22.83 6.97
N THR A 212 9.01 -23.61 6.51
CA THR A 212 9.00 -25.08 6.66
C THR A 212 10.26 -25.71 6.04
N ARG A 213 10.62 -25.30 4.83
CA ARG A 213 11.82 -25.79 4.15
C ARG A 213 13.10 -25.39 4.87
N LEU A 214 13.17 -24.16 5.37
CA LEU A 214 14.33 -23.68 6.13
C LEU A 214 14.50 -24.48 7.43
N ILE A 215 13.41 -24.73 8.17
CA ILE A 215 13.42 -25.55 9.38
C ILE A 215 13.92 -26.97 9.07
N ALA A 216 13.36 -27.60 8.04
CA ALA A 216 13.74 -28.95 7.64
C ALA A 216 15.21 -29.02 7.22
N ARG A 217 15.69 -28.03 6.45
CA ARG A 217 17.08 -27.95 5.98
C ARG A 217 18.06 -27.65 7.11
N GLY A 218 17.66 -26.85 8.10
CA GLY A 218 18.45 -26.49 9.27
C GLY A 218 18.42 -27.53 10.40
N LEU A 219 17.61 -28.59 10.30
CA LEU A 219 17.47 -29.60 11.35
C LEU A 219 18.81 -30.24 11.77
N PRO A 220 19.72 -30.65 10.86
CA PRO A 220 21.01 -31.22 11.26
C PRO A 220 21.88 -30.21 12.03
N LEU A 221 21.82 -28.92 11.68
CA LEU A 221 22.53 -27.87 12.41
C LEU A 221 22.01 -27.74 13.84
N ARG A 222 20.68 -27.80 14.01
CA ARG A 222 20.03 -27.72 15.32
C ARG A 222 20.37 -28.92 16.19
N GLN A 223 20.33 -30.13 15.63
CA GLN A 223 20.72 -31.35 16.34
C GLN A 223 22.18 -31.30 16.80
N ALA A 224 23.09 -30.85 15.93
CA ALA A 224 24.50 -30.69 16.30
C ALA A 224 24.69 -29.64 17.42
N ALA A 225 23.92 -28.55 17.40
CA ALA A 225 23.96 -27.54 18.44
C ALA A 225 23.40 -28.03 19.79
N LEU A 226 22.40 -28.90 19.78
CA LEU A 226 21.88 -29.53 20.99
C LEU A 226 22.89 -30.53 21.58
N SER A 227 23.65 -31.23 20.75
CA SER A 227 24.65 -32.19 21.22
C SER A 227 25.91 -31.55 21.78
N ASP A 228 26.30 -30.35 21.30
CA ASP A 228 27.47 -29.62 21.80
C ASP A 228 27.25 -28.09 21.70
N PRO A 229 26.47 -27.50 22.63
CA PRO A 229 26.14 -26.08 22.61
C PRO A 229 27.38 -25.17 22.73
N SER A 230 28.36 -25.60 23.54
CA SER A 230 29.62 -24.88 23.82
C SER A 230 30.47 -24.68 22.57
N ARG A 231 30.52 -25.67 21.69
CA ARG A 231 31.39 -25.64 20.50
C ARG A 231 30.86 -24.77 19.36
N LEU A 232 29.57 -24.42 19.41
CA LEU A 232 28.89 -23.65 18.35
C LEU A 232 28.50 -22.22 18.79
N GLY A 233 28.67 -21.88 20.08
CA GLY A 233 28.57 -20.51 20.59
C GLY A 233 27.18 -19.90 20.49
N LEU A 234 26.12 -20.72 20.52
CA LEU A 234 24.72 -20.28 20.52
C LEU A 234 24.14 -20.38 21.93
N LEU A 235 23.24 -19.44 22.25
CA LEU A 235 22.39 -19.54 23.43
C LEU A 235 21.27 -20.57 23.17
N GLN A 236 20.82 -21.26 24.22
CA GLN A 236 19.72 -22.24 24.09
C GLN A 236 18.44 -21.62 23.51
N SER A 237 18.16 -20.35 23.83
CA SER A 237 17.05 -19.60 23.25
C SER A 237 17.16 -19.39 21.74
N GLU A 238 18.37 -19.30 21.18
CA GLU A 238 18.60 -19.13 19.74
C GLU A 238 18.25 -20.39 18.92
N LEU A 239 18.20 -21.57 19.57
CA LEU A 239 17.85 -22.83 18.90
C LEU A 239 16.37 -22.95 18.55
N SER A 240 15.51 -22.20 19.25
CA SER A 240 14.08 -22.06 18.92
C SER A 240 13.84 -21.25 17.64
N SER A 241 14.84 -20.54 17.13
CA SER A 241 14.69 -19.74 15.91
C SER A 241 14.66 -20.64 14.66
N PRO A 242 13.73 -20.40 13.71
CA PRO A 242 13.79 -21.02 12.40
C PRO A 242 14.90 -20.42 11.53
N TRP A 243 15.47 -19.27 11.91
CA TRP A 243 16.46 -18.51 11.13
C TRP A 243 17.90 -18.95 11.41
N LEU A 244 18.11 -20.26 11.43
CA LEU A 244 19.39 -20.91 11.70
C LEU A 244 20.12 -21.24 10.38
N GLY A 245 21.42 -20.96 10.34
CA GLY A 245 22.29 -21.34 9.24
C GLY A 245 23.76 -21.40 9.63
N LEU A 246 24.62 -21.58 8.64
CA LEU A 246 26.06 -21.65 8.76
C LEU A 246 26.71 -20.36 8.27
N ASN A 247 27.57 -19.77 9.10
CA ASN A 247 28.51 -18.75 8.66
C ASN A 247 29.76 -19.44 8.12
N GLN A 248 29.89 -19.50 6.80
CA GLN A 248 30.99 -20.20 6.12
C GLN A 248 32.34 -19.50 6.31
N THR A 249 32.36 -18.18 6.54
CA THR A 249 33.61 -17.42 6.74
C THR A 249 34.28 -17.75 8.08
N PHE A 250 33.48 -17.82 9.14
CA PHE A 250 33.96 -18.13 10.49
C PHE A 250 33.74 -19.60 10.87
N ASN A 251 33.16 -20.39 9.97
CA ASN A 251 32.83 -21.79 10.15
C ASN A 251 32.10 -22.08 11.47
N ARG A 252 31.06 -21.28 11.75
CA ARG A 252 30.26 -21.35 12.99
C ARG A 252 28.78 -21.22 12.67
N LEU A 253 27.92 -21.61 13.62
CA LEU A 253 26.49 -21.40 13.45
C LEU A 253 26.14 -19.91 13.50
N PHE A 254 25.08 -19.57 12.78
CA PHE A 254 24.52 -18.24 12.67
C PHE A 254 23.02 -18.32 12.90
N VAL A 255 22.51 -17.45 13.75
CA VAL A 255 21.07 -17.23 13.93
C VAL A 255 20.78 -15.76 13.63
N ALA A 256 19.84 -15.51 12.74
CA ALA A 256 19.32 -14.17 12.56
C ALA A 256 18.43 -13.84 13.77
N ASN A 257 18.81 -12.82 14.55
CA ASN A 257 18.08 -12.40 15.73
C ASN A 257 17.94 -10.86 15.75
N ALA A 258 17.00 -10.35 16.57
CA ALA A 258 16.69 -8.92 16.60
C ALA A 258 17.83 -8.05 17.16
N GLU A 259 18.63 -8.58 18.09
CA GLU A 259 19.78 -7.89 18.67
C GLU A 259 20.92 -7.72 17.65
N LYS A 260 21.10 -8.69 16.75
CA LYS A 260 22.05 -8.72 15.63
C LYS A 260 21.39 -8.30 14.31
N SER A 261 20.39 -7.42 14.37
CA SER A 261 19.55 -6.98 13.23
C SER A 261 20.32 -6.39 12.03
N GLY A 262 21.58 -5.99 12.21
CA GLY A 262 22.43 -5.48 11.13
C GLY A 262 22.64 -6.48 9.98
N SER A 263 22.45 -7.79 10.21
CA SER A 263 22.53 -8.83 9.18
C SER A 263 21.45 -8.67 8.09
N LEU A 264 20.19 -8.43 8.46
CA LEU A 264 19.11 -8.21 7.50
C LEU A 264 19.29 -6.91 6.71
N SER A 265 19.71 -5.83 7.37
CA SER A 265 19.95 -4.55 6.69
C SER A 265 21.10 -4.64 5.67
N ARG A 266 22.17 -5.37 6.00
CA ARG A 266 23.27 -5.62 5.07
C ARG A 266 22.82 -6.48 3.89
N ALA A 267 22.06 -7.55 4.15
CA ALA A 267 21.51 -8.39 3.08
C ALA A 267 20.57 -7.58 2.17
N MET A 268 19.71 -6.73 2.74
CA MET A 268 18.82 -5.84 2.00
C MET A 268 19.61 -4.94 1.05
N ALA A 269 20.65 -4.27 1.55
CA ALA A 269 21.49 -3.40 0.72
C ALA A 269 22.09 -4.14 -0.49
N ILE A 270 22.59 -5.36 -0.28
CA ILE A 270 23.12 -6.22 -1.36
C ILE A 270 22.04 -6.56 -2.38
N HIS A 271 20.82 -6.91 -1.93
CA HIS A 271 19.73 -7.22 -2.84
C HIS A 271 19.27 -5.99 -3.64
N VAL A 272 19.18 -4.82 -3.01
CA VAL A 272 18.85 -3.55 -3.69
C VAL A 272 19.90 -3.21 -4.75
N GLU A 273 21.18 -3.33 -4.42
CA GLU A 273 22.27 -3.12 -5.38
C GLU A 273 22.17 -4.08 -6.57
N ASN A 274 21.88 -5.36 -6.31
CA ASN A 274 21.74 -6.38 -7.35
C ASN A 274 20.50 -6.17 -8.24
N VAL A 275 19.43 -5.56 -7.71
CA VAL A 275 18.27 -5.13 -8.49
C VAL A 275 18.67 -3.94 -9.37
N ASN A 276 19.29 -2.91 -8.79
CA ASN A 276 19.65 -1.68 -9.49
C ASN A 276 20.68 -1.87 -10.60
N LYS A 277 21.55 -2.88 -10.49
CA LYS A 277 22.50 -3.26 -11.57
C LYS A 277 21.81 -3.63 -12.89
N LYS A 278 20.52 -3.99 -12.87
CA LYS A 278 19.75 -4.43 -14.04
C LYS A 278 18.75 -3.38 -14.53
N LEU A 279 18.64 -2.24 -13.85
CA LEU A 279 17.62 -1.22 -14.10
C LEU A 279 18.27 0.05 -14.66
N SER A 280 17.50 0.78 -15.46
CA SER A 280 17.85 2.12 -15.88
C SER A 280 17.87 3.08 -14.68
N ASP A 281 18.55 4.24 -14.80
CA ASP A 281 18.68 5.20 -13.71
C ASP A 281 17.32 5.70 -13.19
N GLU A 282 16.34 5.84 -14.07
CA GLU A 282 14.95 6.25 -13.76
C GLU A 282 14.16 5.17 -13.02
N GLU A 283 14.53 3.91 -13.20
CA GLU A 283 13.87 2.76 -12.58
C GLU A 283 14.58 2.26 -11.32
N ARG A 284 15.67 2.91 -10.89
CA ARG A 284 16.40 2.45 -9.71
C ARG A 284 15.52 2.49 -8.47
N VAL A 285 15.61 1.39 -7.72
CA VAL A 285 15.04 1.30 -6.39
C VAL A 285 15.93 2.08 -5.44
N ARG A 286 15.35 3.00 -4.68
CA ARG A 286 16.05 3.73 -3.62
C ARG A 286 16.65 2.80 -2.55
N ALA A 287 17.50 3.37 -1.70
CA ALA A 287 17.92 2.68 -0.49
C ALA A 287 16.69 2.39 0.39
N VAL A 288 16.47 1.11 0.70
CA VAL A 288 15.40 0.65 1.59
C VAL A 288 15.96 -0.19 2.73
N THR A 289 15.26 -0.15 3.86
CA THR A 289 15.55 -0.98 5.03
C THR A 289 14.56 -2.14 5.14
N PRO A 290 14.87 -3.22 5.89
CA PRO A 290 13.92 -4.29 6.13
C PRO A 290 12.58 -3.80 6.73
N SER A 291 12.62 -2.77 7.57
CA SER A 291 11.44 -2.13 8.16
C SER A 291 10.50 -1.52 7.11
N ASP A 292 11.04 -1.06 5.98
CA ASP A 292 10.25 -0.38 4.95
C ASP A 292 9.24 -1.31 4.29
N PHE A 293 9.47 -2.63 4.28
CA PHE A 293 8.48 -3.59 3.74
C PHE A 293 7.14 -3.51 4.48
N ARG A 294 7.18 -3.31 5.79
CA ARG A 294 5.97 -3.13 6.59
C ARG A 294 5.28 -1.82 6.24
N ASP A 295 6.04 -0.76 6.08
CA ASP A 295 5.51 0.56 5.73
C ASP A 295 4.86 0.55 4.34
N ILE A 296 5.49 -0.12 3.36
CA ILE A 296 4.94 -0.33 2.00
C ILE A 296 3.64 -1.13 2.08
N ALA A 297 3.66 -2.28 2.76
CA ALA A 297 2.48 -3.13 2.90
C ALA A 297 1.33 -2.39 3.61
N ALA A 298 1.65 -1.58 4.62
CA ALA A 298 0.69 -0.74 5.32
C ALA A 298 0.07 0.32 4.41
N ALA A 299 0.87 0.99 3.59
CA ALA A 299 0.38 1.98 2.63
C ALA A 299 -0.56 1.36 1.58
N VAL A 300 -0.16 0.22 1.00
CA VAL A 300 -0.98 -0.52 0.02
C VAL A 300 -2.30 -0.96 0.65
N MET A 301 -2.26 -1.63 1.81
CA MET A 301 -3.47 -2.11 2.48
C MET A 301 -4.39 -0.98 2.90
N TYR A 302 -3.84 0.15 3.34
CA TYR A 302 -4.65 1.32 3.70
C TYR A 302 -5.36 1.88 2.47
N ARG A 303 -4.68 2.01 1.33
CA ARG A 303 -5.30 2.48 0.08
C ARG A 303 -6.34 1.49 -0.46
N ASP A 304 -6.00 0.20 -0.53
CA ASP A 304 -6.88 -0.84 -1.07
C ASP A 304 -8.14 -1.03 -0.21
N SER A 305 -8.02 -0.83 1.10
CA SER A 305 -9.16 -0.84 2.02
C SER A 305 -9.97 0.46 2.03
N ARG A 306 -9.77 1.36 1.06
CA ARG A 306 -10.41 2.69 0.99
C ARG A 306 -10.18 3.52 2.26
N TYR A 307 -8.94 3.49 2.76
CA TYR A 307 -8.46 4.22 3.93
C TYR A 307 -9.11 3.78 5.25
N ASN A 308 -9.42 2.48 5.37
CA ASN A 308 -9.98 1.93 6.59
C ASN A 308 -8.90 1.75 7.67
N ALA A 309 -8.89 2.63 8.67
CA ALA A 309 -7.94 2.60 9.77
C ALA A 309 -8.06 1.34 10.66
N TRP A 310 -9.22 0.66 10.67
CA TRP A 310 -9.41 -0.58 11.42
C TRP A 310 -8.70 -1.75 10.74
N ILE A 311 -8.80 -1.87 9.41
CA ILE A 311 -8.06 -2.89 8.62
C ILE A 311 -6.56 -2.70 8.81
N LEU A 312 -6.09 -1.45 8.75
CA LEU A 312 -4.69 -1.12 9.01
C LEU A 312 -4.25 -1.48 10.45
N MET A 313 -5.14 -1.28 11.43
CA MET A 313 -4.86 -1.60 12.84
C MET A 313 -4.68 -3.10 13.04
N VAL A 314 -5.55 -3.91 12.42
CA VAL A 314 -5.48 -5.38 12.44
C VAL A 314 -4.19 -5.86 11.79
N MET A 315 -3.87 -5.39 10.58
CA MET A 315 -2.64 -5.74 9.85
C MET A 315 -1.37 -5.40 10.65
N LEU A 316 -1.34 -4.21 11.26
CA LEU A 316 -0.19 -3.79 12.06
C LEU A 316 -0.16 -4.46 13.45
N GLY A 317 -1.24 -5.11 13.89
CA GLY A 317 -1.36 -5.63 15.26
C GLY A 317 -1.19 -4.52 16.30
N HIS A 318 -1.77 -3.35 16.04
CA HIS A 318 -1.82 -2.25 17.00
C HIS A 318 -2.99 -2.46 17.96
N LYS A 319 -2.78 -2.22 19.26
CA LYS A 319 -3.85 -2.31 20.27
C LYS A 319 -4.85 -1.15 20.17
N ASN A 320 -4.38 0.03 19.76
CA ASN A 320 -5.14 1.27 19.77
C ASN A 320 -5.22 1.88 18.36
N ILE A 321 -6.43 2.28 17.96
CA ILE A 321 -6.66 2.94 16.67
C ILE A 321 -5.97 4.31 16.56
N SER A 322 -5.73 4.99 17.69
CA SER A 322 -4.99 6.26 17.74
C SER A 322 -3.55 6.10 17.25
N THR A 323 -2.87 5.02 17.68
CA THR A 323 -1.52 4.68 17.23
C THR A 323 -1.50 4.37 15.73
N THR A 324 -2.52 3.66 15.23
CA THR A 324 -2.68 3.36 13.81
C THR A 324 -2.93 4.60 12.98
N ARG A 325 -3.80 5.51 13.42
CA ARG A 325 -4.03 6.80 12.76
C ARG A 325 -2.72 7.57 12.67
N ALA A 326 -2.00 7.72 13.79
CA ALA A 326 -0.73 8.45 13.80
C ALA A 326 0.34 7.83 12.87
N TYR A 327 0.32 6.51 12.67
CA TYR A 327 1.20 5.80 11.76
C TYR A 327 0.77 5.97 10.28
N GLY A 328 -0.50 5.70 9.97
CA GLY A 328 -1.07 5.81 8.61
C GLY A 328 -1.07 7.25 8.07
N PHE A 329 -1.40 8.24 8.90
CA PHE A 329 -1.34 9.66 8.54
C PHE A 329 0.08 10.15 8.25
N ARG A 330 1.09 9.58 8.91
CA ARG A 330 2.49 9.97 8.69
C ARG A 330 3.03 9.51 7.34
N HIS A 331 2.61 8.34 6.87
CA HIS A 331 3.27 7.65 5.73
C HIS A 331 2.45 7.64 4.43
N SER A 332 1.14 7.33 4.46
CA SER A 332 0.33 7.19 3.23
C SER A 332 -0.50 8.43 2.92
N ALA A 333 -1.09 9.06 3.94
CA ALA A 333 -1.97 10.22 3.73
C ALA A 333 -1.20 11.47 3.26
N ARG A 334 0.04 11.68 3.71
CA ARG A 334 0.82 12.87 3.30
C ARG A 334 1.15 12.87 1.81
N GLN A 335 1.59 11.74 1.25
CA GLN A 335 1.97 11.68 -0.16
C GLN A 335 0.75 11.94 -1.06
N GLU A 336 -0.37 11.26 -0.78
CA GLU A 336 -1.57 11.31 -1.61
C GLU A 336 -2.43 12.55 -1.34
N SER A 337 -2.58 13.00 -0.10
CA SER A 337 -3.20 14.30 0.18
C SER A 337 -2.38 15.43 -0.43
N HIS A 338 -1.05 15.36 -0.48
CA HIS A 338 -0.26 16.38 -1.18
C HIS A 338 -0.50 16.34 -2.69
N THR A 339 -0.61 15.16 -3.31
CA THR A 339 -0.92 15.06 -4.75
C THR A 339 -2.34 15.50 -5.07
N GLN A 340 -3.34 15.08 -4.28
CA GLN A 340 -4.73 15.50 -4.44
C GLN A 340 -4.89 17.00 -4.16
N VAL A 341 -4.28 17.52 -3.09
CA VAL A 341 -4.26 18.97 -2.81
C VAL A 341 -3.53 19.73 -3.91
N ALA A 342 -2.40 19.24 -4.41
CA ALA A 342 -1.71 19.86 -5.54
C ALA A 342 -2.56 19.84 -6.81
N SER A 343 -3.32 18.77 -7.07
CA SER A 343 -4.27 18.67 -8.18
C SER A 343 -5.42 19.65 -8.03
N VAL A 344 -6.03 19.74 -6.84
CA VAL A 344 -7.08 20.73 -6.51
C VAL A 344 -6.55 22.14 -6.72
N VAL A 345 -5.39 22.47 -6.13
CA VAL A 345 -4.79 23.80 -6.20
C VAL A 345 -4.42 24.16 -7.64
N SER A 346 -3.82 23.22 -8.38
CA SER A 346 -3.52 23.41 -9.81
C SER A 346 -4.78 23.68 -10.61
N ASP A 347 -5.86 22.94 -10.36
CA ASP A 347 -7.13 23.11 -11.05
C ASP A 347 -7.80 24.45 -10.70
N VAL A 348 -7.78 24.86 -9.43
CA VAL A 348 -8.27 26.19 -9.01
C VAL A 348 -7.55 27.30 -9.77
N PHE A 349 -6.22 27.25 -9.85
CA PHE A 349 -5.44 28.26 -10.58
C PHE A 349 -5.68 28.20 -12.09
N GLU A 350 -5.86 27.01 -12.66
CA GLU A 350 -6.18 26.81 -14.07
C GLU A 350 -7.55 27.43 -14.41
N GLN A 351 -8.58 27.13 -13.63
CA GLN A 351 -9.91 27.72 -13.79
C GLN A 351 -9.88 29.25 -13.65
N VAL A 352 -9.26 29.77 -12.58
CA VAL A 352 -9.14 31.22 -12.37
C VAL A 352 -8.37 31.90 -13.52
N ARG A 353 -7.38 31.21 -14.12
CA ARG A 353 -6.65 31.73 -15.27
C ARG A 353 -7.52 31.83 -16.52
N HIS A 354 -8.35 30.82 -16.78
CA HIS A 354 -9.15 30.72 -18.01
C HIS A 354 -10.49 31.47 -17.93
N SER A 355 -11.24 31.32 -16.84
CA SER A 355 -12.60 31.87 -16.70
C SER A 355 -12.70 33.03 -15.70
N LYS A 356 -11.58 33.41 -15.05
CA LYS A 356 -11.53 34.41 -13.96
C LYS A 356 -12.41 34.07 -12.75
N LYS A 357 -12.92 32.83 -12.70
CA LYS A 357 -13.79 32.31 -11.64
C LYS A 357 -13.33 30.90 -11.28
N TRP A 358 -13.57 30.50 -10.04
CA TRP A 358 -13.38 29.12 -9.62
C TRP A 358 -14.75 28.47 -9.43
N ASP A 359 -14.91 27.30 -10.02
CA ASP A 359 -16.09 26.45 -9.92
C ASP A 359 -15.75 25.15 -9.16
N PRO A 360 -16.21 25.03 -7.90
CA PRO A 360 -15.99 23.84 -7.09
C PRO A 360 -16.56 22.55 -7.69
N ALA A 361 -17.63 22.63 -8.50
CA ALA A 361 -18.26 21.46 -9.10
C ALA A 361 -17.37 20.85 -10.22
N LEU A 362 -16.73 21.70 -11.01
CA LEU A 362 -15.78 21.28 -12.04
C LEU A 362 -14.50 20.71 -11.41
N THR A 363 -14.01 21.33 -10.34
CA THR A 363 -12.87 20.80 -9.58
C THR A 363 -13.17 19.42 -9.00
N ARG A 364 -14.36 19.24 -8.43
CA ARG A 364 -14.80 17.95 -7.91
C ARG A 364 -14.91 16.89 -9.01
N ALA A 365 -15.51 17.21 -10.15
CA ALA A 365 -15.64 16.30 -11.28
C ALA A 365 -14.26 15.83 -11.78
N LYS A 366 -13.29 16.75 -11.88
CA LYS A 366 -11.90 16.43 -12.27
C LYS A 366 -11.21 15.50 -11.28
N ILE A 367 -11.36 15.75 -9.98
CA ILE A 367 -10.76 14.90 -8.92
C ILE A 367 -11.37 13.50 -8.92
N GLU A 368 -12.68 13.39 -9.17
CA GLU A 368 -13.40 12.12 -9.27
C GLU A 368 -13.17 11.40 -10.61
N GLY A 369 -12.39 11.98 -11.53
CA GLY A 369 -12.08 11.40 -12.84
C GLY A 369 -13.26 11.43 -13.83
N ILE A 370 -14.27 12.26 -13.56
CA ILE A 370 -15.47 12.40 -14.39
C ILE A 370 -15.12 13.28 -15.59
N THR A 371 -15.27 12.73 -16.80
CA THR A 371 -15.17 13.52 -18.03
C THR A 371 -16.42 14.38 -18.18
N VAL A 372 -16.29 15.69 -18.00
CA VAL A 372 -17.39 16.64 -18.15
C VAL A 372 -17.56 16.95 -19.64
N SER A 373 -18.72 16.61 -20.22
CA SER A 373 -19.06 16.97 -21.59
C SER A 373 -19.61 18.40 -21.68
N ASP A 374 -19.56 19.00 -22.87
CA ASP A 374 -20.16 20.32 -23.12
C ASP A 374 -21.66 20.35 -22.81
N ASP A 375 -22.37 19.24 -23.05
CA ASP A 375 -23.78 19.06 -22.66
C ASP A 375 -23.98 19.00 -21.12
N ALA A 376 -23.03 18.44 -20.38
CA ALA A 376 -23.06 18.46 -18.91
C ALA A 376 -22.76 19.84 -18.35
N LEU A 377 -21.87 20.61 -19.01
CA LEU A 377 -21.63 22.02 -18.70
C LEU A 377 -22.88 22.86 -18.98
N ALA A 378 -23.51 22.69 -20.15
CA ALA A 378 -24.74 23.38 -20.50
C ALA A 378 -25.88 23.05 -19.52
N ARG A 379 -26.04 21.78 -19.11
CA ARG A 379 -27.02 21.40 -18.08
C ARG A 379 -26.71 21.96 -16.69
N LEU A 380 -25.43 22.08 -16.34
CA LEU A 380 -24.99 22.66 -15.08
C LEU A 380 -25.25 24.18 -15.06
N ASP A 381 -24.99 24.85 -16.18
CA ASP A 381 -25.28 26.28 -16.36
C ASP A 381 -26.78 26.52 -16.42
N ASP A 382 -27.55 25.71 -17.16
CA ASP A 382 -29.02 25.72 -17.14
C ASP A 382 -29.54 25.54 -15.71
N TYR A 383 -29.05 24.53 -14.96
CA TYR A 383 -29.42 24.29 -13.57
C TYR A 383 -29.13 25.50 -12.66
N ARG A 384 -28.06 26.25 -12.93
CA ARG A 384 -27.70 27.49 -12.22
C ARG A 384 -28.55 28.68 -12.65
N GLU A 385 -28.98 28.70 -13.91
CA GLU A 385 -29.89 29.70 -14.49
C GLU A 385 -31.37 29.45 -14.12
N VAL A 386 -31.75 28.26 -13.63
CA VAL A 386 -33.11 27.94 -13.13
C VAL A 386 -33.38 28.55 -11.74
N ARG A 387 -32.95 29.79 -11.51
CA ARG A 387 -33.48 30.58 -10.40
C ARG A 387 -34.79 31.22 -10.83
N THR A 388 -35.81 31.03 -10.01
CA THR A 388 -37.06 31.80 -10.11
C THR A 388 -36.79 33.29 -9.90
N TYR A 389 -37.75 34.16 -10.25
CA TYR A 389 -37.67 35.60 -9.99
C TYR A 389 -37.41 35.94 -8.51
N ALA A 390 -37.84 35.05 -7.62
CA ALA A 390 -37.66 35.11 -6.17
C ALA A 390 -36.30 34.56 -5.68
N GLY A 391 -35.38 34.22 -6.60
CA GLY A 391 -34.08 33.64 -6.26
C GLY A 391 -34.13 32.19 -5.75
N ALA A 392 -35.32 31.57 -5.70
CA ALA A 392 -35.53 30.17 -5.30
C ALA A 392 -35.29 29.17 -6.45
N LEU A 393 -34.99 27.92 -6.12
CA LEU A 393 -34.87 26.82 -7.09
C LEU A 393 -36.23 26.13 -7.31
N CYS A 394 -36.47 25.61 -8.52
CA CYS A 394 -37.64 24.80 -8.83
C CYS A 394 -37.28 23.32 -8.96
N ARG A 395 -37.91 22.46 -8.16
CA ARG A 395 -37.71 20.99 -8.17
C ARG A 395 -38.20 20.33 -9.46
N ASN A 396 -39.28 20.84 -10.05
CA ASN A 396 -39.81 20.36 -11.32
C ASN A 396 -40.53 21.51 -12.07
N PRO A 397 -39.84 22.21 -12.99
CA PRO A 397 -40.43 23.32 -13.73
C PRO A 397 -41.37 22.88 -14.86
N TYR A 398 -41.37 21.61 -15.26
CA TYR A 398 -42.17 21.08 -16.36
C TYR A 398 -43.54 20.53 -15.92
N GLU A 399 -43.76 20.44 -14.60
CA GLU A 399 -45.02 19.96 -14.02
C GLU A 399 -45.39 20.84 -12.81
N PRO A 400 -45.76 22.12 -13.02
CA PRO A 400 -46.21 22.98 -11.94
C PRO A 400 -47.59 22.55 -11.40
N PRO A 401 -47.86 22.72 -10.10
CA PRO A 401 -49.21 22.59 -9.57
C PRO A 401 -50.17 23.57 -10.24
N SER A 402 -51.41 23.15 -10.45
CA SER A 402 -52.45 23.98 -11.08
C SER A 402 -52.81 25.23 -10.27
N SER A 403 -52.47 25.27 -8.98
CA SER A 403 -52.60 26.47 -8.15
C SER A 403 -51.58 27.57 -8.48
N ILE A 404 -50.47 27.21 -9.13
CA ILE A 404 -49.37 28.11 -9.49
C ILE A 404 -49.46 28.50 -10.96
N ASP A 405 -49.63 27.54 -11.86
CA ASP A 405 -49.81 27.77 -13.30
C ASP A 405 -51.00 26.96 -13.82
N PRO A 406 -52.23 27.52 -13.73
CA PRO A 406 -53.45 26.83 -14.18
C PRO A 406 -53.46 26.56 -15.69
N SER A 407 -52.75 27.40 -16.46
CA SER A 407 -52.71 27.39 -17.93
C SER A 407 -51.61 26.50 -18.51
N HIS A 408 -50.85 25.80 -17.67
CA HIS A 408 -49.70 25.01 -18.14
C HIS A 408 -50.15 23.88 -19.09
N PRO A 409 -49.53 23.73 -20.29
CA PRO A 409 -49.98 22.78 -21.32
C PRO A 409 -49.74 21.30 -20.97
N LYS A 410 -48.98 21.01 -19.91
CA LYS A 410 -48.65 19.65 -19.40
C LYS A 410 -48.13 18.69 -20.48
N ASP A 411 -47.39 19.21 -21.44
CA ASP A 411 -46.77 18.48 -22.55
C ASP A 411 -45.40 17.86 -22.19
N GLY A 412 -44.91 18.10 -20.96
CA GLY A 412 -43.60 17.67 -20.48
C GLY A 412 -42.42 18.45 -21.08
N ALA A 413 -42.68 19.47 -21.89
CA ALA A 413 -41.67 20.26 -22.59
C ALA A 413 -41.74 21.76 -22.22
N ALA A 414 -42.94 22.32 -22.08
CA ALA A 414 -43.14 23.68 -21.61
C ALA A 414 -42.72 23.82 -20.13
N ARG A 415 -42.10 24.95 -19.81
CA ARG A 415 -41.78 25.34 -18.44
C ARG A 415 -42.90 26.19 -17.86
N CYS A 416 -43.08 26.10 -16.54
CA CYS A 416 -43.92 27.00 -15.76
C CYS A 416 -43.58 28.46 -16.05
N ILE A 417 -44.55 29.21 -16.57
CA ILE A 417 -44.37 30.64 -16.89
C ILE A 417 -44.58 31.53 -15.65
N GLN A 418 -45.16 30.97 -14.59
CA GLN A 418 -45.50 31.64 -13.33
C GLN A 418 -44.38 31.57 -12.28
N GLY A 419 -43.12 31.45 -12.72
CA GLY A 419 -41.95 31.34 -11.82
C GLY A 419 -41.82 32.50 -10.81
N HIS A 420 -42.41 33.66 -11.09
CA HIS A 420 -42.44 34.81 -10.19
C HIS A 420 -43.40 34.67 -8.99
N LEU A 421 -44.32 33.70 -9.02
CA LEU A 421 -45.28 33.44 -7.93
C LEU A 421 -44.85 32.30 -7.01
N CYS A 422 -43.76 31.60 -7.33
CA CYS A 422 -43.37 30.35 -6.67
C CYS A 422 -43.24 30.47 -5.15
N VAL A 423 -42.49 31.45 -4.64
CA VAL A 423 -42.33 31.66 -3.20
C VAL A 423 -43.59 32.29 -2.61
N ALA A 424 -44.13 33.33 -3.24
CA ALA A 424 -45.29 34.08 -2.74
C ALA A 424 -46.57 33.23 -2.59
N ARG A 425 -46.75 32.19 -3.42
CA ARG A 425 -47.93 31.30 -3.40
C ARG A 425 -47.65 29.92 -2.83
N ALA A 426 -46.60 29.76 -2.04
CA ALA A 426 -46.30 28.49 -1.35
C ALA A 426 -46.15 27.29 -2.30
N CYS A 427 -45.51 27.47 -3.46
CA CYS A 427 -45.35 26.38 -4.41
C CYS A 427 -44.55 25.21 -3.77
N PRO A 428 -45.09 23.98 -3.74
CA PRO A 428 -44.40 22.81 -3.16
C PRO A 428 -43.11 22.44 -3.90
N ASN A 429 -42.95 22.89 -5.14
CA ASN A 429 -41.74 22.67 -5.93
C ASN A 429 -40.67 23.75 -5.67
N ALA A 430 -40.97 24.82 -4.93
CA ALA A 430 -40.02 25.89 -4.65
C ALA A 430 -39.12 25.53 -3.47
N ILE A 431 -37.80 25.65 -3.68
CA ILE A 431 -36.78 25.45 -2.66
C ILE A 431 -36.11 26.80 -2.41
N VAL A 432 -36.35 27.36 -1.22
CA VAL A 432 -35.75 28.64 -0.80
C VAL A 432 -34.34 28.38 -0.27
N LEU A 433 -33.36 29.10 -0.80
CA LEU A 433 -31.95 29.00 -0.41
C LEU A 433 -31.55 30.23 0.42
N ASN A 434 -30.43 30.14 1.14
CA ASN A 434 -29.92 31.28 1.92
C ASN A 434 -29.62 32.51 1.05
N ASP A 435 -29.23 32.32 -0.21
CA ASP A 435 -28.95 33.41 -1.15
C ASP A 435 -30.20 33.97 -1.86
N SER A 436 -31.39 33.38 -1.63
CA SER A 436 -32.67 33.91 -2.12
C SER A 436 -33.13 35.16 -1.35
N LEU A 437 -32.49 35.50 -0.21
CA LEU A 437 -32.88 36.60 0.68
C LEU A 437 -33.10 37.92 -0.08
N SER A 438 -32.14 38.33 -0.90
CA SER A 438 -32.20 39.63 -1.58
C SER A 438 -33.37 39.70 -2.57
N ASP A 439 -33.61 38.62 -3.32
CA ASP A 439 -34.68 38.55 -4.32
C ASP A 439 -36.08 38.46 -3.70
N ILE A 440 -36.23 37.81 -2.55
CA ILE A 440 -37.49 37.80 -1.79
C ILE A 440 -37.75 39.19 -1.20
N CYS A 441 -36.73 39.88 -0.67
CA CYS A 441 -36.85 41.26 -0.21
C CYS A 441 -37.22 42.21 -1.36
N LYS A 442 -36.64 42.03 -2.56
CA LYS A 442 -37.01 42.77 -3.77
C LYS A 442 -38.51 42.64 -4.06
N MET A 443 -39.03 41.42 -4.12
CA MET A 443 -40.45 41.17 -4.38
C MET A 443 -41.36 41.80 -3.34
N LEU A 444 -40.99 41.72 -2.05
CA LEU A 444 -41.76 42.37 -0.99
C LEU A 444 -41.79 43.89 -1.17
N ALA A 445 -40.64 44.51 -1.48
CA ALA A 445 -40.55 45.95 -1.74
C ALA A 445 -41.37 46.37 -2.98
N GLU A 446 -41.41 45.54 -4.03
CA GLU A 446 -42.26 45.78 -5.21
C GLU A 446 -43.75 45.72 -4.88
N LEU A 447 -44.19 44.75 -4.07
CA LEU A 447 -45.58 44.67 -3.62
C LEU A 447 -45.96 45.85 -2.72
N GLU A 448 -45.04 46.33 -1.88
CA GLU A 448 -45.23 47.54 -1.08
C GLU A 448 -45.38 48.78 -1.97
N ALA A 449 -44.54 48.93 -2.99
CA ALA A 449 -44.66 50.01 -3.97
C ALA A 449 -45.99 49.93 -4.75
N LYS A 450 -46.38 48.72 -5.19
CA LYS A 450 -47.66 48.47 -5.88
C LYS A 450 -48.86 48.82 -4.99
N ARG A 451 -48.80 48.49 -3.70
CA ARG A 451 -49.82 48.86 -2.70
C ARG A 451 -49.95 50.37 -2.54
N LEU A 452 -48.84 51.10 -2.56
CA LEU A 452 -48.85 52.56 -2.52
C LEU A 452 -49.47 53.17 -3.78
N MET A 453 -49.19 52.60 -4.96
CA MET A 453 -49.74 53.09 -6.24
C MET A 453 -51.24 52.79 -6.41
N LEU A 454 -51.70 51.59 -6.07
CA LEU A 454 -53.09 51.17 -6.27
C LEU A 454 -54.07 51.65 -5.18
N GLY A 455 -53.53 52.03 -4.02
CA GLY A 455 -54.30 52.35 -2.81
C GLY A 455 -54.69 51.10 -2.00
N VAL A 456 -54.71 51.26 -0.68
CA VAL A 456 -54.83 50.14 0.29
C VAL A 456 -56.10 49.31 0.08
N VAL A 457 -57.22 49.94 -0.22
CA VAL A 457 -58.52 49.25 -0.39
C VAL A 457 -58.50 48.33 -1.62
N ARG A 458 -57.99 48.81 -2.76
CA ARG A 458 -57.92 48.02 -4.00
C ARG A 458 -56.88 46.91 -3.91
N PHE A 459 -55.77 47.16 -3.23
CA PHE A 459 -54.74 46.16 -3.00
C PHE A 459 -55.24 45.03 -2.09
N ALA A 460 -55.99 45.36 -1.02
CA ALA A 460 -56.52 44.38 -0.07
C ALA A 460 -57.58 43.43 -0.68
N THR A 461 -58.27 43.86 -1.74
CA THR A 461 -59.23 43.02 -2.46
C THR A 461 -58.59 42.03 -3.45
N GLY A 462 -57.27 42.17 -3.73
CA GLY A 462 -56.53 41.33 -4.67
C GLY A 462 -55.84 40.13 -4.01
N SER A 463 -55.27 39.24 -4.83
CA SER A 463 -54.45 38.12 -4.33
C SER A 463 -53.09 38.58 -3.79
N GLU A 464 -52.63 39.78 -4.18
CA GLU A 464 -51.31 40.30 -3.82
C GLU A 464 -51.15 40.59 -2.32
N GLN A 465 -52.25 40.79 -1.59
CA GLN A 465 -52.21 40.93 -0.13
C GLN A 465 -51.80 39.60 0.54
N ALA A 466 -52.32 38.47 0.06
CA ALA A 466 -51.94 37.15 0.55
C ALA A 466 -50.48 36.81 0.18
N ASP A 467 -50.06 37.17 -1.04
CA ASP A 467 -48.69 37.02 -1.52
C ASP A 467 -47.69 37.78 -0.61
N MET A 468 -48.04 39.01 -0.21
CA MET A 468 -47.25 39.84 0.71
C MET A 468 -47.10 39.21 2.10
N GLU A 469 -48.18 38.63 2.63
CA GLU A 469 -48.16 37.94 3.94
C GLU A 469 -47.28 36.70 3.91
N TYR A 470 -47.33 35.93 2.82
CA TYR A 470 -46.51 34.74 2.68
C TYR A 470 -45.02 35.04 2.52
N LEU A 471 -44.67 36.09 1.76
CA LEU A 471 -43.29 36.55 1.64
C LEU A 471 -42.73 37.01 2.99
N ARG A 472 -43.53 37.73 3.80
CA ARG A 472 -43.13 38.13 5.17
C ARG A 472 -42.85 36.92 6.06
N ARG A 473 -43.74 35.93 6.06
CA ARG A 473 -43.52 34.67 6.81
C ARG A 473 -42.27 33.94 6.34
N THR A 474 -42.04 33.91 5.02
CA THR A 474 -40.83 33.29 4.47
C THR A 474 -39.57 34.02 4.93
N LEU A 475 -39.62 35.35 5.09
CA LEU A 475 -38.47 36.15 5.54
C LEU A 475 -38.12 35.96 7.03
N GLU A 476 -39.03 35.44 7.85
CA GLU A 476 -38.80 35.15 9.29
C GLU A 476 -37.66 34.15 9.52
N GLN A 477 -37.27 33.39 8.48
CA GLN A 477 -36.16 32.43 8.58
C GLN A 477 -34.76 33.09 8.58
N TRP A 478 -34.66 34.40 8.31
CA TRP A 478 -33.39 35.16 8.36
C TRP A 478 -33.35 36.16 9.53
N PRO A 479 -32.15 36.60 9.96
CA PRO A 479 -32.03 37.66 10.94
C PRO A 479 -32.69 38.97 10.48
N GLU A 480 -33.48 39.58 11.35
CA GLU A 480 -34.23 40.81 11.08
C GLU A 480 -33.34 41.94 10.51
N GLU A 481 -32.14 42.10 11.05
CA GLU A 481 -31.18 43.12 10.58
C GLU A 481 -30.83 42.93 9.09
N SER A 482 -30.58 41.69 8.66
CA SER A 482 -30.25 41.38 7.26
C SER A 482 -31.44 41.57 6.33
N VAL A 483 -32.65 41.25 6.80
CA VAL A 483 -33.90 41.47 6.05
C VAL A 483 -34.11 42.98 5.85
N GLN A 484 -34.00 43.79 6.91
CA GLN A 484 -34.18 45.23 6.84
C GLN A 484 -33.14 45.92 5.95
N GLN A 485 -31.88 45.50 5.99
CA GLN A 485 -30.84 46.01 5.09
C GLN A 485 -31.18 45.76 3.61
N ASN A 486 -31.61 44.53 3.26
CA ASN A 486 -31.99 44.20 1.89
C ASN A 486 -33.29 44.90 1.45
N LEU A 487 -34.28 45.04 2.33
CA LEU A 487 -35.49 45.80 2.05
C LEU A 487 -35.20 47.28 1.81
N ALA A 488 -34.37 47.90 2.66
CA ALA A 488 -33.96 49.29 2.50
C ALA A 488 -33.26 49.52 1.15
N TYR A 489 -32.36 48.60 0.77
CA TYR A 489 -31.70 48.62 -0.54
C TYR A 489 -32.71 48.63 -1.70
N TRP A 490 -33.64 47.68 -1.74
CA TRP A 490 -34.61 47.58 -2.84
C TRP A 490 -35.64 48.71 -2.85
N ARG A 491 -36.08 49.20 -1.69
CA ARG A 491 -36.96 50.38 -1.57
C ARG A 491 -36.27 51.64 -2.13
N SER A 492 -34.98 51.84 -1.82
CA SER A 492 -34.19 52.97 -2.35
C SER A 492 -34.15 52.92 -3.88
N ARG A 493 -33.81 51.75 -4.43
CA ARG A 493 -33.72 51.52 -5.88
C ARG A 493 -35.05 51.80 -6.60
N ILE A 494 -36.18 51.41 -6.01
CA ILE A 494 -37.52 51.71 -6.55
C ILE A 494 -37.80 53.22 -6.49
N SER A 495 -37.50 53.87 -5.36
CA SER A 495 -37.76 55.30 -5.19
C SER A 495 -36.91 56.19 -6.10
N GLU A 496 -35.68 55.76 -6.40
CA GLU A 496 -34.74 56.42 -7.31
C GLU A 496 -35.07 56.14 -8.80
N GLY A 497 -36.04 55.28 -9.09
CA GLY A 497 -36.39 54.87 -10.45
C GLY A 497 -35.32 54.01 -11.13
N THR A 498 -34.37 53.45 -10.36
CA THR A 498 -33.33 52.54 -10.88
C THR A 498 -33.77 51.08 -10.89
N HIS A 499 -34.93 50.78 -10.28
CA HIS A 499 -35.64 49.51 -10.35
C HIS A 499 -37.14 49.76 -10.56
N TYR A 500 -37.78 49.06 -11.51
CA TYR A 500 -39.20 49.22 -11.81
C TYR A 500 -39.98 47.98 -11.34
N PRO A 501 -40.99 48.14 -10.46
CA PRO A 501 -41.83 47.03 -10.02
C PRO A 501 -42.56 46.35 -11.19
N LEU A 502 -42.72 45.03 -11.12
CA LEU A 502 -43.55 44.27 -12.06
C LEU A 502 -45.04 44.63 -11.86
N MET A 503 -45.57 45.49 -12.72
CA MET A 503 -46.97 45.99 -12.62
C MET A 503 -48.00 45.03 -13.24
N PHE A 504 -47.60 44.25 -14.25
CA PHE A 504 -48.44 43.27 -14.95
C PHE A 504 -47.65 41.98 -15.19
N ALA A 505 -47.98 40.92 -14.47
CA ALA A 505 -47.45 39.60 -14.75
C ALA A 505 -48.60 38.71 -15.25
N GLY A 506 -48.62 38.47 -16.57
CA GLY A 506 -49.52 37.51 -17.22
C GLY A 506 -50.78 38.07 -17.90
N GLN A 507 -50.61 38.70 -19.07
CA GLN A 507 -51.48 38.44 -20.22
C GLN A 507 -50.60 38.30 -21.46
N ARG A 508 -50.38 37.05 -21.87
CA ARG A 508 -50.41 36.70 -23.29
C ARG A 508 -51.57 35.73 -23.46
#